data_AF-A0A535NW74-F1
#
_entry.id   AF-A0A535NW74-F1
#
_cell.length_a   1.000
_cell.length_b   1.000
_cell.length_c   1.000
_cell.angle_alpha   90.00
_cell.angle_beta   90.00
_cell.angle_gamma   90.00
#
_symmetry.space_group_name_H-M   'P 1'
#
loop_
_entity.id
_entity.type
_entity.pdbx_description
1 polymer ?
#
loop_
_entity_poly.entity_id
_entity_poly.type
_entity_poly.pdbx_seq_one_letter_code
_entity_poly.pdbx_strand_id
1 'polypeptide(L)'
;MAQLKLGLFGTPRDELASTVDGEVPEWIERLYQSYGTSADSAPASVSVLALGESLGYRLRKLSVLLKKMEGLGWSIEPHRWDLLASTDLDEMEAQAQLEAAGVWVIARQHAPVDRAGNVRWSRGLIP
;
A
#
# COMPACT_ATOMS: atom_id res chain seq x y z
N MET A 1 -8.40 -17.18 13.02
CA MET A 1 -8.79 -16.52 11.76
C MET A 1 -8.40 -15.06 11.78
N ALA A 2 -7.32 -14.74 11.09
CA ALA A 2 -6.82 -13.39 10.90
C ALA A 2 -7.47 -12.77 9.66
N GLN A 3 -7.81 -11.49 9.75
CA GLN A 3 -8.34 -10.72 8.62
C GLN A 3 -7.56 -9.41 8.50
N LEU A 4 -7.16 -9.11 7.28
CA LEU A 4 -6.38 -7.94 6.94
C LEU A 4 -7.13 -7.12 5.89
N LYS A 5 -7.47 -5.88 6.24
CA LYS A 5 -7.99 -4.90 5.30
C LYS A 5 -6.82 -4.23 4.58
N LEU A 6 -6.82 -4.26 3.25
CA LEU A 6 -5.80 -3.67 2.40
C LEU A 6 -6.42 -2.56 1.55
N GLY A 7 -5.98 -1.32 1.78
CA GLY A 7 -6.38 -0.16 0.98
C GLY A 7 -5.62 -0.13 -0.35
N LEU A 8 -6.36 0.14 -1.43
CA LEU A 8 -5.79 0.38 -2.76
C LEU A 8 -5.20 1.80 -2.86
N PHE A 9 -5.90 2.76 -2.25
CA PHE A 9 -5.61 4.18 -2.28
C PHE A 9 -5.70 4.79 -0.88
N GLY A 10 -4.87 5.78 -0.60
CA GLY A 10 -5.01 6.69 0.54
C GLY A 10 -6.05 7.78 0.26
N THR A 11 -6.11 8.80 1.10
CA THR A 11 -6.94 9.98 0.77
C THR A 11 -6.30 10.76 -0.37
N PRO A 12 -7.07 11.49 -1.21
CA PRO A 12 -6.48 12.30 -2.28
C PRO A 12 -5.38 13.26 -1.81
N ARG A 13 -5.50 13.77 -0.56
CA ARG A 13 -4.48 14.60 0.07
C ARG A 13 -3.19 13.83 0.34
N ASP A 14 -3.28 12.64 0.92
CA ASP A 14 -2.11 11.81 1.22
C ASP A 14 -1.42 11.32 -0.06
N GLU A 15 -2.22 11.00 -1.08
CA GLU A 15 -1.70 10.59 -2.38
C GLU A 15 -0.90 11.70 -3.05
N LEU A 16 -1.44 12.92 -3.09
CA LEU A 16 -0.74 14.06 -3.65
C LEU A 16 0.50 14.42 -2.81
N ALA A 17 0.40 14.42 -1.48
CA ALA A 17 1.52 14.68 -0.58
C ALA A 17 2.69 13.73 -0.85
N SER A 18 2.43 12.43 -1.12
CA SER A 18 3.48 11.45 -1.45
C SER A 18 4.29 11.76 -2.72
N THR A 19 3.87 12.75 -3.51
CA THR A 19 4.51 13.16 -4.77
C THR A 19 5.10 14.56 -4.75
N VAL A 20 4.84 15.35 -3.71
CA VAL A 20 5.26 16.77 -3.61
C VAL A 20 5.81 17.17 -2.25
N ASP A 21 5.48 16.44 -1.18
CA ASP A 21 5.88 16.74 0.20
C ASP A 21 6.66 15.57 0.83
N GLY A 22 7.79 15.87 1.48
CA GLY A 22 8.62 14.87 2.18
C GLY A 22 9.73 14.27 1.30
N GLU A 23 10.25 13.10 1.69
CA GLU A 23 11.30 12.40 0.94
C GLU A 23 10.67 11.72 -0.29
N VAL A 24 10.68 12.44 -1.41
CA VAL A 24 10.16 11.96 -2.69
C VAL A 24 11.05 10.80 -3.18
N PRO A 25 10.48 9.65 -3.62
CA PRO A 25 11.28 8.55 -4.11
C PRO A 25 12.22 8.98 -5.25
N GLU A 26 13.48 8.53 -5.23
CA GLU A 26 14.52 8.91 -6.21
C GLU A 26 14.05 8.77 -7.68
N TRP A 27 13.23 7.77 -7.98
CA TRP A 27 12.70 7.56 -9.32
C TRP A 27 11.65 8.61 -9.74
N ILE A 28 10.89 9.19 -8.79
CA ILE A 28 10.02 10.34 -9.03
C ILE A 28 10.87 11.61 -9.18
N GLU A 29 11.96 11.77 -8.42
CA GLU A 29 12.89 12.89 -8.63
C GLU A 29 13.48 12.87 -10.04
N ARG A 30 13.88 11.70 -10.54
CA ARG A 30 14.35 11.52 -11.92
C ARG A 30 13.27 11.86 -12.95
N LEU A 31 12.00 11.56 -12.66
CA LEU A 31 10.87 11.98 -13.50
C LEU A 31 10.79 13.51 -13.55
N TYR A 32 10.82 14.20 -12.41
CA TYR A 32 10.82 15.67 -12.37
C TYR A 32 12.02 16.27 -13.12
N GLN A 33 13.21 15.72 -12.92
CA GLN A 33 14.43 16.14 -13.63
C GLN A 33 14.30 15.98 -15.16
N SER A 34 13.61 14.95 -15.64
CA SER A 34 13.37 14.76 -17.08
C SER A 34 12.51 15.87 -17.71
N TYR A 35 11.72 16.56 -16.89
CA TYR A 35 10.94 17.75 -17.29
C TYR A 35 11.64 19.07 -16.94
N GLY A 36 12.88 19.04 -16.47
CA GLY A 36 13.64 20.24 -16.10
C GLY A 36 13.14 20.94 -14.83
N THR A 37 12.50 20.21 -13.92
CA THR A 37 11.92 20.74 -12.68
C THR A 37 12.33 19.92 -11.46
N SER A 38 11.95 20.38 -10.25
CA SER A 38 12.01 19.62 -9.00
C SER A 38 10.60 19.44 -8.40
N ALA A 39 10.47 18.61 -7.36
CA ALA A 39 9.20 18.45 -6.63
C ALA A 39 8.67 19.80 -6.08
N ASP A 40 9.55 20.66 -5.58
CA ASP A 40 9.18 21.97 -5.00
C ASP A 40 8.72 23.02 -6.03
N SER A 41 9.06 22.81 -7.31
CA SER A 41 8.87 23.81 -8.37
C SER A 41 8.05 23.29 -9.56
N ALA A 42 7.61 22.03 -9.50
CA ALA A 42 6.92 21.37 -10.59
C ALA A 42 5.58 22.06 -10.92
N PRO A 43 5.28 22.28 -12.22
CA PRO A 43 3.95 22.67 -12.61
C PRO A 43 2.96 21.53 -12.30
N ALA A 44 1.71 21.89 -12.00
CA ALA A 44 0.68 20.94 -11.60
C ALA A 44 0.50 19.76 -12.57
N SER A 45 0.69 19.98 -13.88
CA SER A 45 0.65 18.91 -14.88
C SER A 45 1.69 17.82 -14.65
N VAL A 46 2.91 18.19 -14.24
CA VAL A 46 3.99 17.23 -13.96
C VAL A 46 3.77 16.55 -12.61
N SER A 47 3.28 17.28 -11.59
CA SER A 47 2.90 16.67 -10.31
C SER A 47 1.78 15.62 -10.46
N VAL A 48 0.79 15.88 -11.32
CA VAL A 48 -0.27 14.90 -11.62
C VAL A 48 0.28 13.67 -12.36
N LEU A 49 1.26 13.84 -13.26
CA LEU A 49 1.95 12.71 -13.90
C LEU A 49 2.73 11.87 -12.87
N ALA A 50 3.48 12.52 -11.98
CA ALA A 50 4.21 11.86 -10.90
C ALA A 50 3.26 11.09 -9.97
N LEU A 51 2.10 11.66 -9.66
CA LEU A 51 1.04 10.96 -8.92
C LEU A 51 0.56 9.70 -9.64
N GLY A 52 0.30 9.77 -10.94
CA GLY A 52 -0.09 8.60 -11.74
C GLY A 52 0.94 7.46 -11.68
N GLU A 53 2.22 7.79 -11.82
CA GLU A 53 3.30 6.80 -11.71
C GLU A 53 3.43 6.23 -10.28
N SER A 54 3.29 7.07 -9.25
CA SER A 54 3.33 6.65 -7.84
C SER A 54 2.23 5.65 -7.51
N LEU A 55 1.00 5.93 -7.96
CA LEU A 55 -0.13 5.03 -7.85
C LEU A 55 0.11 3.70 -8.59
N GLY A 56 0.62 3.77 -9.83
CA GLY A 56 0.95 2.59 -10.61
C GLY A 56 2.01 1.71 -9.94
N TYR A 57 3.06 2.31 -9.41
CA TYR A 57 4.12 1.60 -8.68
C TYR A 57 3.58 0.93 -7.41
N ARG A 58 2.71 1.62 -6.66
CA ARG A 58 2.09 1.06 -5.45
C ARG A 58 1.17 -0.11 -5.77
N LEU A 59 0.33 0.00 -6.80
CA LEU A 59 -0.52 -1.09 -7.26
C LEU A 59 0.28 -2.32 -7.72
N ARG A 60 1.46 -2.12 -8.33
CA ARG A 60 2.39 -3.22 -8.65
C ARG A 60 2.95 -3.92 -7.41
N LYS A 61 3.28 -3.18 -6.35
CA LYS A 61 3.68 -3.80 -5.07
C LYS A 61 2.54 -4.58 -4.45
N LEU A 62 1.34 -4.01 -4.45
CA LEU A 62 0.15 -4.68 -3.95
C LEU A 62 -0.11 -5.98 -4.71
N SER A 63 -0.03 -5.99 -6.04
CA SER A 63 -0.25 -7.22 -6.81
C SER A 63 0.76 -8.33 -6.47
N VAL A 64 2.02 -7.98 -6.16
CA VAL A 64 3.01 -8.93 -5.64
C VAL A 64 2.59 -9.49 -4.28
N LEU A 65 2.15 -8.63 -3.36
CA LEU A 65 1.62 -9.06 -2.07
C LEU A 65 0.44 -10.04 -2.25
N LEU A 66 -0.58 -9.66 -3.02
CA LEU A 66 -1.78 -10.47 -3.24
C LEU A 66 -1.42 -11.84 -3.81
N LYS A 67 -0.57 -11.87 -4.85
CA LYS A 67 -0.10 -13.14 -5.45
C LYS A 67 0.61 -14.04 -4.44
N LYS A 68 1.39 -13.48 -3.52
CA LYS A 68 2.04 -14.27 -2.47
C LYS A 68 1.02 -14.78 -1.45
N MET A 69 0.06 -13.95 -1.04
CA MET A 69 -0.99 -14.33 -0.11
C MET A 69 -1.85 -15.46 -0.68
N GLU A 70 -2.27 -15.37 -1.94
CA GLU A 70 -2.97 -16.46 -2.65
C GLU A 70 -2.14 -17.74 -2.67
N GLY A 71 -0.84 -17.64 -2.98
CA GLY A 71 0.08 -18.78 -2.95
C GLY A 71 0.29 -19.40 -1.57
N LEU A 72 0.02 -18.64 -0.50
CA LEU A 72 0.05 -19.09 0.89
C LEU A 72 -1.33 -19.60 1.37
N GLY A 73 -2.34 -19.61 0.51
CA GLY A 73 -3.68 -20.09 0.82
C GLY A 73 -4.62 -19.07 1.46
N TRP A 74 -4.30 -17.78 1.39
CA TRP A 74 -5.22 -16.73 1.85
C TRP A 74 -6.39 -16.56 0.87
N SER A 75 -7.59 -16.32 1.40
CA SER A 75 -8.72 -15.82 0.61
C SER A 75 -8.63 -14.31 0.49
N ILE A 76 -8.92 -13.75 -0.70
CA ILE A 76 -8.87 -12.32 -0.96
C ILE A 76 -10.14 -11.93 -1.72
N GLU A 77 -10.92 -11.02 -1.15
CA GLU A 77 -12.19 -10.59 -1.72
C GLU A 77 -12.28 -9.06 -1.78
N PRO A 78 -12.88 -8.49 -2.83
CA PRO A 78 -13.21 -7.06 -2.86
C PRO A 78 -14.22 -6.73 -1.75
N HIS A 79 -13.93 -5.68 -0.97
CA HIS A 79 -14.83 -5.15 0.04
C HIS A 79 -15.01 -3.64 -0.11
N ARG A 80 -16.07 -3.24 -0.83
CA ARG A 80 -16.33 -1.85 -1.24
C ARG A 80 -15.17 -1.23 -2.03
N TRP A 81 -14.29 -0.48 -1.37
CA TRP A 81 -13.16 0.25 -1.94
C TRP A 81 -11.81 -0.35 -1.56
N ASP A 82 -11.84 -1.43 -0.81
CA ASP A 82 -10.68 -2.09 -0.20
C ASP A 82 -10.66 -3.58 -0.60
N LEU A 83 -9.57 -4.26 -0.27
CA LEU A 83 -9.47 -5.72 -0.32
C LEU A 83 -9.51 -6.26 1.10
N LEU A 84 -10.29 -7.32 1.31
CA LEU A 84 -10.28 -8.08 2.55
C LEU A 84 -9.53 -9.40 2.29
N ALA A 85 -8.39 -9.55 2.93
CA ALA A 85 -7.64 -10.79 2.91
C ALA A 85 -7.83 -11.56 4.23
N SER A 86 -8.06 -12.85 4.17
CA SER A 86 -8.32 -13.68 5.35
C SER A 86 -7.62 -15.03 5.29
N THR A 87 -7.26 -15.55 6.46
CA THR A 87 -6.66 -16.88 6.65
C THR A 87 -7.13 -17.49 7.97
N ASP A 88 -7.14 -18.82 8.07
CA ASP A 88 -7.56 -19.53 9.28
C ASP A 88 -6.58 -19.37 10.45
N LEU A 89 -5.32 -19.02 10.16
CA LEU A 89 -4.27 -18.71 11.14
C LEU A 89 -4.71 -17.63 12.14
N ASP A 90 -4.07 -17.58 13.30
CA ASP A 90 -4.21 -16.42 14.20
C ASP A 90 -3.40 -15.20 13.71
N GLU A 91 -3.59 -14.04 14.33
CA GLU A 91 -2.95 -12.77 13.92
C GLU A 91 -1.42 -12.86 13.96
N MET A 92 -0.85 -13.59 14.93
CA MET A 92 0.59 -13.70 15.13
C MET A 92 1.21 -14.67 14.11
N GLU A 93 0.58 -15.81 13.89
CA GLU A 93 0.99 -16.79 12.88
C GLU A 93 0.86 -16.23 11.47
N ALA A 94 -0.23 -15.51 11.18
CA ALA A 94 -0.44 -14.84 9.91
C ALA A 94 0.66 -13.79 9.64
N GLN A 95 1.02 -12.98 10.64
CA GLN A 95 2.13 -12.03 10.52
C GLN A 95 3.44 -12.76 10.22
N ALA A 96 3.80 -13.77 11.01
CA ALA A 96 5.03 -14.53 10.83
C ALA A 96 5.12 -15.16 9.43
N GLN A 97 3.99 -15.65 8.90
CA GLN A 97 3.93 -16.20 7.54
C GLN A 97 4.20 -15.12 6.48
N LEU A 98 3.63 -13.92 6.61
CA LEU A 98 3.88 -12.80 5.69
C LEU A 98 5.31 -12.26 5.79
N GLU A 99 5.89 -12.28 6.98
CA GLU A 99 7.30 -11.93 7.22
C GLU A 99 8.24 -12.93 6.56
N ALA A 100 8.00 -14.23 6.76
CA ALA A 100 8.76 -15.30 6.12
C ALA A 100 8.65 -15.25 4.59
N ALA A 101 7.50 -14.83 4.06
CA ALA A 101 7.29 -14.60 2.64
C ALA A 101 7.89 -13.27 2.13
N GLY A 102 8.46 -12.44 3.01
CA GLY A 102 9.09 -11.17 2.66
C GLY A 102 8.12 -10.10 2.15
N VAL A 103 6.83 -10.22 2.47
CA VAL A 103 5.78 -9.29 1.99
C VAL A 103 5.12 -8.50 3.11
N TRP A 104 5.51 -8.74 4.36
CA TRP A 104 4.96 -8.00 5.51
C TRP A 104 5.14 -6.49 5.40
N VAL A 105 6.30 -6.01 4.94
CA VAL A 105 6.55 -4.57 4.74
C VAL A 105 5.55 -3.96 3.75
N ILE A 106 5.21 -4.68 2.69
CA ILE A 106 4.21 -4.23 1.70
C ILE A 106 2.82 -4.26 2.35
N ALA A 107 2.47 -5.34 3.07
CA ALA A 107 1.19 -5.43 3.77
C ALA A 107 0.97 -4.26 4.73
N ARG A 108 1.99 -3.87 5.51
CA ARG A 108 1.95 -2.71 6.41
C ARG A 108 1.71 -1.38 5.70
N GLN A 109 2.18 -1.22 4.46
CA GLN A 109 1.97 0.00 3.66
C GLN A 109 0.51 0.14 3.19
N HIS A 110 -0.21 -0.98 3.13
CA HIS A 110 -1.59 -1.03 2.64
C HIS A 110 -2.62 -1.23 3.75
N ALA A 111 -2.20 -1.64 4.94
CA ALA A 111 -3.09 -1.92 6.06
C ALA A 111 -3.26 -0.71 6.98
N PRO A 112 -4.43 -0.55 7.61
CA PRO A 112 -4.61 0.48 8.65
C PRO A 112 -3.67 0.19 9.83
N VAL A 113 -2.99 1.24 10.31
CA VAL A 113 -2.12 1.14 11.50
C VAL A 113 -2.73 1.86 12.71
N ASP A 114 -2.41 1.40 13.91
CA ASP A 114 -2.78 2.06 15.16
C ASP A 114 -1.83 3.22 15.48
N ARG A 115 -2.07 3.88 16.62
CA ARG A 115 -1.24 5.00 17.09
C ARG A 115 0.21 4.60 17.43
N ALA A 116 0.47 3.31 17.64
CA ALA A 116 1.81 2.76 17.87
C ALA A 116 2.47 2.30 16.56
N GLY A 117 1.81 2.43 15.40
CA GLY A 117 2.33 2.02 14.10
C GLY A 117 2.17 0.52 13.81
N ASN A 118 1.39 -0.20 14.62
CA ASN A 118 1.10 -1.62 14.41
C ASN A 118 -0.10 -1.80 13.50
N VAL A 119 -0.09 -2.85 12.69
CA VAL A 119 -1.22 -3.19 11.81
C VAL A 119 -2.45 -3.52 12.65
N ARG A 120 -3.57 -2.88 12.32
CA ARG A 120 -4.87 -3.17 12.90
C ARG A 120 -5.52 -4.29 12.10
N TRP A 121 -5.45 -5.49 12.65
CA TRP A 121 -6.21 -6.63 12.16
C TRP A 121 -7.71 -6.34 12.26
N SER A 122 -8.46 -6.74 11.24
CA SER A 122 -9.91 -6.62 11.24
C SER A 122 -10.47 -7.67 12.20
N ARG A 123 -10.82 -7.26 13.42
CA ARG A 123 -11.49 -8.15 14.38
C ARG A 123 -12.99 -8.08 14.16
N GLY A 124 -13.58 -9.19 13.69
CA GLY A 124 -15.04 -9.38 13.69
C GLY A 124 -15.83 -8.37 12.86
N LEU A 125 -15.28 -7.87 11.75
CA LEU A 125 -16.00 -7.00 10.81
C LEU A 125 -16.58 -7.79 9.64
N ILE A 126 -17.33 -8.83 9.98
CA ILE A 126 -18.40 -9.37 9.14
C ILE A 126 -19.56 -9.62 10.11
N PRO A 127 -20.68 -8.88 10.05
CA PRO A 127 -21.95 -9.43 10.50
C PRO A 127 -22.31 -10.66 9.66
#